data_AF-A0A0P8A424-F1
#
_entry.id   AF-A0A0P8A424-F1
#
_cell.length_a   1.000
_cell.length_b   1.000
_cell.length_c   1.000
_cell.angle_alpha   90.00
_cell.angle_beta   90.00
_cell.angle_gamma   90.00
#
_symmetry.space_group_name_H-M   'P 1'
#
loop_
_entity.id
_entity.type
_entity.pdbx_description
1 polymer ?
#
loop_
_entity_poly.entity_id
_entity_poly.type
_entity_poly.pdbx_seq_one_letter_code
_entity_poly.pdbx_strand_id
1 'polypeptide(L)'
;RNVALILKYVQSEKLILSISATFRNPVIFMSLITEARNGNITEEMKKVAEVEGIEPEFVRRGIESGRIVIPVSPYRYTKPCGIGKGLRTKVNASIGTSSDIVDIDMEIEKARVAEATGADTLMELSTGGDFYDIRKKVIDSTTLSVGSVPLYQAFIEAIRKYGSVVEMKEDDL
;
A
#
# COMPACT_ATOMS: atom_id res chain seq x y z
N ARG A 1 37.97 9.78 -20.11
CA ARG A 1 36.76 10.64 -20.02
C ARG A 1 35.55 9.92 -19.39
N ASN A 2 35.69 8.70 -18.86
CA ASN A 2 34.63 7.93 -18.20
C ASN A 2 34.92 7.70 -16.70
N VAL A 3 34.91 8.75 -15.90
CA VAL A 3 34.92 8.65 -14.42
C VAL A 3 33.90 9.59 -13.76
N ALA A 4 33.29 10.50 -14.53
CA ALA A 4 32.37 11.51 -13.99
C ALA A 4 30.89 11.03 -13.87
N LEU A 5 30.51 9.91 -14.50
CA LEU A 5 29.11 9.45 -14.46
C LEU A 5 28.76 8.57 -13.25
N ILE A 6 29.75 7.95 -12.60
CA ILE A 6 29.52 7.10 -11.41
C ILE A 6 29.33 7.96 -10.14
N LEU A 7 29.85 9.19 -10.13
CA LEU A 7 29.74 10.10 -8.98
C LEU A 7 28.37 10.77 -8.80
N LYS A 8 27.50 10.78 -9.83
CA LYS A 8 26.12 11.26 -9.68
C LYS A 8 25.19 10.25 -9.00
N TYR A 9 25.46 8.95 -9.15
CA TYR A 9 24.67 7.89 -8.50
C TYR A 9 25.03 7.70 -7.01
N VAL A 10 26.25 8.05 -6.61
CA VAL A 10 26.69 8.00 -5.20
C VAL A 10 26.22 9.23 -4.40
N GLN A 11 25.82 10.33 -5.06
CA GLN A 11 25.28 11.51 -4.38
C GLN A 11 23.79 11.39 -4.02
N SER A 12 23.01 10.52 -4.68
CA SER A 12 21.61 10.27 -4.29
C SER A 12 21.49 9.43 -3.02
N GLU A 13 22.41 8.48 -2.78
CA GLU A 13 22.46 7.75 -1.50
C GLU A 13 22.82 8.68 -0.34
N LYS A 14 23.74 9.64 -0.53
CA LYS A 14 24.07 10.63 0.50
C LYS A 14 22.91 11.58 0.80
N LEU A 15 22.02 11.85 -0.16
CA LEU A 15 20.81 12.65 0.07
C LEU A 15 19.75 11.85 0.85
N ILE A 16 19.62 10.55 0.58
CA ILE A 16 18.77 9.64 1.37
C ILE A 16 19.30 9.50 2.80
N LEU A 17 20.63 9.40 2.96
CA LEU A 17 21.31 9.39 4.27
C LEU A 17 21.24 10.74 5.00
N SER A 18 21.23 11.89 4.31
CA SER A 18 21.11 13.20 4.96
C SER A 18 19.67 13.50 5.41
N ILE A 19 18.67 12.99 4.70
CA ILE A 19 17.27 12.99 5.17
C ILE A 19 17.12 12.07 6.39
N SER A 20 17.79 10.91 6.39
CA SER A 20 17.84 10.01 7.56
C SER A 20 18.52 10.63 8.79
N ALA A 21 19.41 11.61 8.62
CA ALA A 21 20.12 12.26 9.74
C ALA A 21 19.27 13.33 10.46
N THR A 22 18.15 13.76 9.87
CA THR A 22 17.23 14.74 10.48
C THR A 22 16.10 14.05 11.26
N PHE A 23 15.84 12.77 10.98
CA PHE A 23 14.96 11.92 11.79
C PHE A 23 15.78 11.13 12.81
N ARG A 24 15.79 11.60 14.05
CA ARG A 24 16.30 10.80 15.18
C ARG A 24 15.54 9.46 15.23
N ASN A 25 16.32 8.38 15.28
CA ASN A 25 15.98 6.96 15.35
C ASN A 25 15.75 6.26 14.00
N PRO A 26 16.56 5.23 13.66
CA PRO A 26 16.16 4.25 12.67
C PRO A 26 14.96 3.50 13.26
N VAL A 27 13.74 3.93 12.93
CA VAL A 27 12.56 3.14 13.22
C VAL A 27 12.66 1.91 12.33
N ILE A 28 13.22 0.83 12.88
CA ILE A 28 13.00 -0.51 12.33
C ILE A 28 11.49 -0.67 12.31
N PHE A 29 10.90 -0.61 11.11
CA PHE A 29 9.46 -0.82 10.94
C PHE A 29 9.21 -2.30 11.21
N MET A 30 8.97 -2.62 12.48
CA MET A 30 8.74 -3.98 12.91
C MET A 30 7.36 -4.41 12.41
N SER A 31 7.30 -5.51 11.66
CA SER A 31 6.04 -6.00 11.11
C SER A 31 5.08 -6.41 12.24
N LEU A 32 3.77 -6.28 12.01
CA LEU A 32 2.76 -6.70 13.00
C LEU A 32 2.86 -8.19 13.35
N ILE A 33 3.33 -9.03 12.42
CA ILE A 33 3.57 -10.46 12.71
C ILE A 33 4.76 -10.66 13.65
N THR A 34 5.80 -9.84 13.55
CA THR A 34 6.93 -9.89 14.50
C THR A 34 6.47 -9.43 15.89
N GLU A 35 5.73 -8.34 15.99
CA GLU A 35 5.17 -7.86 17.26
C GLU A 35 4.26 -8.90 17.91
N ALA A 36 3.38 -9.53 17.12
CA ALA A 36 2.52 -10.59 17.60
C ALA A 36 3.31 -11.78 18.15
N ARG A 37 4.36 -12.24 17.44
CA ARG A 37 5.24 -13.34 17.88
C ARG A 37 6.05 -13.00 19.13
N ASN A 38 6.35 -11.72 19.35
CA ASN A 38 6.99 -11.25 20.58
C ASN A 38 6.02 -11.14 21.77
N GLY A 39 4.72 -11.43 21.56
CA GLY A 39 3.68 -11.30 22.58
C GLY A 39 3.16 -9.88 22.77
N ASN A 40 3.55 -8.94 21.90
CA ASN A 40 3.13 -7.54 22.00
C ASN A 40 1.75 -7.33 21.36
N ILE A 41 0.91 -6.52 21.99
CA ILE A 41 -0.37 -6.06 21.46
C ILE A 41 -0.22 -4.62 20.98
N THR A 42 -0.24 -4.40 19.67
CA THR A 42 -0.06 -3.07 19.07
C THR A 42 -1.38 -2.27 19.06
N GLU A 43 -1.30 -0.96 18.79
CA GLU A 43 -2.49 -0.10 18.67
C GLU A 43 -3.41 -0.50 17.51
N GLU A 44 -2.85 -1.01 16.41
CA GLU A 44 -3.62 -1.56 15.30
C GLU A 44 -4.46 -2.76 15.74
N MET A 45 -3.87 -3.67 16.54
CA MET A 45 -4.57 -4.84 17.08
C MET A 45 -5.71 -4.42 18.01
N LYS A 46 -5.48 -3.41 18.86
CA LYS A 46 -6.51 -2.86 19.76
C LYS A 46 -7.68 -2.24 18.99
N LYS A 47 -7.39 -1.41 17.98
CA LYS A 47 -8.42 -0.79 17.13
C LYS A 47 -9.25 -1.81 16.38
N VAL A 48 -8.61 -2.84 15.82
CA VAL A 48 -9.34 -3.94 15.17
C VAL A 48 -10.21 -4.68 16.18
N ALA A 49 -9.69 -4.98 17.36
CA ALA A 49 -10.44 -5.68 18.40
C ALA A 49 -11.67 -4.88 18.88
N GLU A 50 -11.51 -3.57 19.06
CA GLU A 50 -12.61 -2.64 19.40
C GLU A 50 -13.72 -2.65 18.34
N VAL A 51 -13.35 -2.49 17.06
CA VAL A 51 -14.31 -2.48 15.94
C VAL A 51 -15.05 -3.82 15.80
N GLU A 52 -14.37 -4.93 16.10
CA GLU A 52 -14.91 -6.29 15.98
C GLU A 52 -15.64 -6.76 17.25
N GLY A 53 -15.56 -6.01 18.36
CA GLY A 53 -16.17 -6.39 19.64
C GLY A 53 -15.54 -7.64 20.27
N ILE A 54 -14.23 -7.81 20.14
CA ILE A 54 -13.47 -8.96 20.64
C ILE A 54 -12.25 -8.54 21.46
N GLU A 55 -11.59 -9.50 22.11
CA GLU A 55 -10.38 -9.24 22.89
C GLU A 55 -9.16 -8.96 21.98
N PRO A 56 -8.31 -7.95 22.27
CA PRO A 56 -7.08 -7.66 21.51
C PRO A 56 -6.14 -8.86 21.41
N GLU A 57 -6.11 -9.69 22.43
CA GLU A 57 -5.31 -10.91 22.48
C GLU A 57 -5.79 -11.97 21.46
N PHE A 58 -7.07 -12.00 21.10
CA PHE A 58 -7.57 -12.84 20.01
C PHE A 58 -6.95 -12.40 18.67
N VAL A 59 -6.93 -11.09 18.42
CA VAL A 59 -6.34 -10.50 17.20
C VAL A 59 -4.85 -10.80 17.13
N ARG A 60 -4.10 -10.57 18.23
CA ARG A 60 -2.67 -10.88 18.32
C ARG A 60 -2.37 -12.34 17.98
N ARG A 61 -3.05 -13.30 18.61
CA ARG A 61 -2.89 -14.74 18.31
C ARG A 61 -3.27 -15.10 16.87
N GLY A 62 -4.30 -14.43 16.33
CA GLY A 62 -4.68 -14.58 14.93
C GLY A 62 -3.57 -14.16 13.98
N ILE A 63 -2.90 -13.04 14.27
CA ILE A 63 -1.75 -12.55 13.49
C ILE A 63 -0.54 -13.46 13.66
N GLU A 64 -0.20 -13.83 14.90
CA GLU A 64 0.90 -14.76 15.22
C GLU A 64 0.79 -16.07 14.44
N SER A 65 -0.44 -16.62 14.35
CA SER A 65 -0.74 -17.86 13.64
C SER A 65 -0.98 -17.69 12.13
N GLY A 66 -0.89 -16.47 11.60
CA GLY A 66 -1.12 -16.17 10.18
C GLY A 66 -2.58 -16.29 9.72
N ARG A 67 -3.55 -16.30 10.64
CA ARG A 67 -4.98 -16.40 10.35
C ARG A 67 -5.69 -15.04 10.23
N ILE A 68 -5.06 -13.99 10.75
CA ILE A 68 -5.52 -12.60 10.66
C ILE A 68 -4.35 -11.76 10.13
N VAL A 69 -4.66 -10.80 9.26
CA VAL A 69 -3.73 -9.77 8.81
C VAL A 69 -4.35 -8.40 9.04
N ILE A 70 -3.52 -7.38 9.27
CA ILE A 70 -3.97 -5.97 9.30
C ILE A 70 -3.09 -5.21 8.30
N PRO A 71 -3.61 -4.92 7.09
CA PRO A 71 -2.86 -4.16 6.10
C PRO A 71 -2.65 -2.72 6.59
N VAL A 72 -1.39 -2.29 6.69
CA VAL A 72 -1.01 -0.94 7.08
C VAL A 72 -0.06 -0.35 6.07
N SER A 73 -0.15 0.96 5.84
CA SER A 73 0.84 1.69 5.05
C SER A 73 1.95 2.23 5.96
N PRO A 74 3.23 2.10 5.57
CA PRO A 74 4.32 2.77 6.28
C PRO A 74 4.43 4.26 5.92
N TYR A 75 3.69 4.72 4.91
CA TYR A 75 3.82 6.08 4.35
C TYR A 75 2.74 7.04 4.84
N ARG A 76 1.59 6.52 5.29
CA ARG A 76 0.49 7.34 5.80
C ARG A 76 -0.33 6.56 6.82
N TYR A 77 -1.14 7.30 7.57
CA TYR A 77 -2.20 6.67 8.36
C TYR A 77 -3.22 5.96 7.47
N THR A 78 -3.59 4.76 7.87
CA THR A 78 -4.69 3.97 7.29
C THR A 78 -5.55 3.47 8.44
N LYS A 79 -6.88 3.50 8.27
CA LYS A 79 -7.82 2.94 9.24
C LYS A 79 -7.53 1.44 9.38
N PRO A 80 -7.16 0.93 10.57
CA PRO A 80 -6.85 -0.48 10.73
C PRO A 80 -8.06 -1.35 10.37
N CYS A 81 -7.83 -2.34 9.51
CA CYS A 81 -8.83 -3.31 9.07
C CYS A 81 -8.26 -4.71 9.22
N GLY A 82 -8.77 -5.48 10.18
CA GLY A 82 -8.38 -6.87 10.36
C GLY A 82 -9.09 -7.77 9.36
N ILE A 83 -8.36 -8.60 8.64
CA ILE A 83 -8.90 -9.55 7.66
C ILE A 83 -8.50 -10.95 8.10
N GLY A 84 -9.48 -11.83 8.37
CA GLY A 84 -9.16 -13.19 8.79
C GLY A 84 -10.30 -13.93 9.46
N LYS A 85 -10.02 -15.18 9.83
CA LYS A 85 -11.02 -16.08 10.45
C LYS A 85 -11.36 -15.61 11.87
N GLY A 86 -12.66 -15.56 12.17
CA GLY A 86 -13.18 -15.14 13.47
C GLY A 86 -13.51 -13.64 13.57
N LEU A 87 -13.19 -12.86 12.53
CA LEU A 87 -13.66 -11.49 12.35
C LEU A 87 -14.90 -11.50 11.44
N ARG A 88 -15.66 -10.40 11.38
CA ARG A 88 -16.72 -10.26 10.37
C ARG A 88 -16.12 -10.29 8.95
N THR A 89 -16.91 -10.76 7.98
CA THR A 89 -16.54 -10.70 6.56
C THR A 89 -16.26 -9.25 6.13
N LYS A 90 -15.24 -9.09 5.28
CA LYS A 90 -14.83 -7.79 4.72
C LYS A 90 -15.23 -7.66 3.26
N VAL A 91 -15.52 -6.44 2.84
CA VAL A 91 -15.85 -6.09 1.44
C VAL A 91 -14.76 -5.20 0.86
N ASN A 92 -14.22 -5.60 -0.28
CA ASN A 92 -13.28 -4.79 -1.06
C ASN A 92 -14.02 -4.10 -2.22
N ALA A 93 -13.80 -2.80 -2.39
CA ALA A 93 -14.20 -2.08 -3.59
C ALA A 93 -13.03 -1.96 -4.58
N SER A 94 -13.30 -1.99 -5.87
CA SER A 94 -12.28 -1.81 -6.91
C SER A 94 -12.58 -0.55 -7.71
N ILE A 95 -11.55 0.23 -7.96
CA ILE A 95 -11.56 1.46 -8.78
C ILE A 95 -10.37 1.43 -9.74
N GLY A 96 -10.32 2.36 -10.68
CA GLY A 96 -9.22 2.49 -11.61
C GLY A 96 -9.64 3.03 -12.97
N THR A 97 -8.71 3.70 -13.61
CA THR A 97 -8.81 4.20 -14.98
C THR A 97 -8.46 3.12 -16.01
N SER A 98 -8.86 3.35 -17.26
CA SER A 98 -8.50 2.48 -18.40
C SER A 98 -7.84 3.29 -19.52
N SER A 99 -7.41 2.61 -20.59
CA SER A 99 -6.94 3.27 -21.80
C SER A 99 -7.98 4.18 -22.45
N ASP A 100 -9.27 3.87 -22.25
CA ASP A 100 -10.38 4.57 -22.89
C ASP A 100 -10.88 5.74 -22.03
N ILE A 101 -10.84 5.58 -20.70
CA ILE A 101 -11.35 6.58 -19.75
C ILE A 101 -10.30 6.81 -18.66
N VAL A 102 -9.70 8.00 -18.71
CA VAL A 102 -8.77 8.50 -17.70
C VAL A 102 -9.38 9.76 -17.07
N ASP A 103 -10.18 9.55 -16.02
CA ASP A 103 -10.82 10.61 -15.25
C ASP A 103 -10.48 10.43 -13.76
N ILE A 104 -9.54 11.25 -13.27
CA ILE A 104 -9.02 11.12 -11.90
C ILE A 104 -10.08 11.57 -10.88
N ASP A 105 -10.86 12.61 -11.18
CA ASP A 105 -11.86 13.13 -10.28
C ASP A 105 -12.99 12.11 -10.08
N MET A 106 -13.33 11.37 -11.14
CA MET A 106 -14.24 10.23 -11.06
C MET A 106 -13.71 9.11 -10.15
N GLU A 107 -12.43 8.76 -10.25
CA GLU A 107 -11.84 7.71 -9.39
C GLU A 107 -11.76 8.14 -7.92
N ILE A 108 -11.46 9.42 -7.66
CA ILE A 108 -11.52 10.01 -6.31
C ILE A 108 -12.94 9.89 -5.74
N GLU A 109 -13.95 10.24 -6.53
CA GLU A 109 -15.33 10.19 -6.07
C GLU A 109 -15.78 8.74 -5.80
N LYS A 110 -15.41 7.79 -6.67
CA LYS A 110 -15.65 6.36 -6.42
C LYS A 110 -15.00 5.88 -5.12
N ALA A 111 -13.76 6.32 -4.82
CA ALA A 111 -13.09 5.97 -3.58
C ALA A 111 -13.85 6.48 -2.35
N ARG A 112 -14.28 7.75 -2.36
CA ARG A 112 -15.07 8.36 -1.28
C ARG A 112 -16.41 7.67 -1.08
N VAL A 113 -17.13 7.42 -2.17
CA VAL A 113 -18.42 6.72 -2.13
C VAL A 113 -18.26 5.30 -1.60
N ALA A 114 -17.22 4.57 -2.04
CA ALA A 114 -16.94 3.23 -1.54
C ALA A 114 -16.72 3.22 -0.02
N GLU A 115 -15.92 4.13 0.52
CA GLU A 115 -15.71 4.25 1.96
C GLU A 115 -17.01 4.64 2.70
N ALA A 116 -17.72 5.65 2.19
CA ALA A 116 -18.97 6.13 2.79
C ALA A 116 -20.09 5.06 2.80
N THR A 117 -20.08 4.14 1.84
CA THR A 117 -21.04 3.04 1.74
C THR A 117 -20.61 1.76 2.45
N GLY A 118 -19.45 1.78 3.12
CA GLY A 118 -19.02 0.71 4.03
C GLY A 118 -18.06 -0.31 3.43
N ALA A 119 -17.33 0.02 2.35
CA ALA A 119 -16.19 -0.79 1.95
C ALA A 119 -15.12 -0.82 3.05
N ASP A 120 -14.46 -1.97 3.20
CA ASP A 120 -13.43 -2.22 4.20
C ASP A 120 -12.02 -1.96 3.66
N THR A 121 -11.83 -2.18 2.36
CA THR A 121 -10.59 -1.95 1.63
C THR A 121 -10.89 -1.51 0.20
N LEU A 122 -9.88 -0.95 -0.46
CA LEU A 122 -9.96 -0.46 -1.83
C LEU A 122 -8.82 -1.04 -2.66
N MET A 123 -9.08 -1.53 -3.87
CA MET A 123 -8.05 -1.80 -4.88
C MET A 123 -8.04 -0.72 -5.95
N GLU A 124 -6.87 -0.15 -6.19
CA GLU A 124 -6.59 0.74 -7.31
C GLU A 124 -6.00 -0.11 -8.46
N LEU A 125 -6.77 -0.25 -9.54
CA LEU A 125 -6.52 -1.16 -10.66
C LEU A 125 -6.34 -0.43 -11.99
N SER A 126 -5.91 0.84 -11.97
CA SER A 126 -5.71 1.62 -13.19
C SER A 126 -4.79 0.91 -14.18
N THR A 127 -5.16 1.01 -15.45
CA THR A 127 -4.39 0.53 -16.61
C THR A 127 -4.11 1.62 -17.64
N GLY A 128 -4.63 2.84 -17.43
CA GLY A 128 -4.41 4.01 -18.27
C GLY A 128 -3.94 5.23 -17.48
N GLY A 129 -3.51 6.27 -18.20
CA GLY A 129 -3.10 7.54 -17.60
C GLY A 129 -1.74 7.54 -16.89
N ASP A 130 -1.58 8.51 -15.98
CA ASP A 130 -0.44 8.68 -15.07
C ASP A 130 -0.74 7.97 -13.74
N PHE A 131 -0.17 6.78 -13.57
CA PHE A 131 -0.39 5.95 -12.39
C PHE A 131 0.05 6.63 -11.08
N TYR A 132 1.10 7.45 -11.12
CA TYR A 132 1.60 8.11 -9.92
C TYR A 132 0.59 9.14 -9.42
N ASP A 133 0.13 10.02 -10.30
CA ASP A 133 -0.84 11.06 -9.95
C ASP A 133 -2.19 10.47 -9.55
N ILE A 134 -2.69 9.47 -10.30
CA ILE A 134 -3.94 8.77 -10.00
C ILE A 134 -3.89 8.13 -8.62
N ARG A 135 -2.89 7.27 -8.36
CA ARG A 135 -2.80 6.55 -7.08
C ARG A 135 -2.63 7.51 -5.93
N LYS A 136 -1.78 8.52 -6.05
CA LYS A 136 -1.57 9.50 -4.98
C LYS A 136 -2.88 10.19 -4.59
N LYS A 137 -3.61 10.71 -5.57
CA LYS A 137 -4.88 11.41 -5.32
C LYS A 137 -5.97 10.49 -4.77
N VAL A 138 -6.07 9.26 -5.28
CA VAL A 138 -6.99 8.24 -4.74
C VAL A 138 -6.63 7.92 -3.29
N ILE A 139 -5.38 7.62 -3.00
CA ILE A 139 -4.88 7.25 -1.66
C ILE A 139 -5.10 8.38 -0.66
N ASP A 140 -4.91 9.64 -1.07
CA ASP A 140 -5.13 10.83 -0.23
C ASP A 140 -6.63 11.11 0.02
N SER A 141 -7.52 10.52 -0.78
CA SER A 141 -8.97 10.76 -0.69
C SER A 141 -9.72 9.81 0.25
N THR A 142 -9.07 8.75 0.75
CA THR A 142 -9.70 7.71 1.58
C THR A 142 -8.84 7.32 2.79
N THR A 143 -9.49 6.93 3.90
CA THR A 143 -8.78 6.36 5.05
C THR A 143 -8.60 4.85 4.96
N LEU A 144 -9.26 4.19 4.00
CA LEU A 144 -9.15 2.75 3.79
C LEU A 144 -7.74 2.34 3.39
N SER A 145 -7.41 1.07 3.66
CA SER A 145 -6.23 0.45 3.07
C SER A 145 -6.43 0.31 1.57
N VAL A 146 -5.48 0.83 0.80
CA VAL A 146 -5.50 0.79 -0.67
C VAL A 146 -4.38 -0.10 -1.16
N GLY A 147 -4.72 -1.12 -1.92
CA GLY A 147 -3.76 -1.97 -2.62
C GLY A 147 -3.79 -1.75 -4.12
N SER A 148 -2.87 -2.41 -4.81
CA SER A 148 -2.69 -2.33 -6.25
C SER A 148 -2.16 -3.65 -6.79
N VAL A 149 -2.11 -3.78 -8.12
CA VAL A 149 -1.43 -4.87 -8.81
C VAL A 149 -0.18 -4.31 -9.49
N PRO A 150 1.02 -4.39 -8.89
CA PRO A 150 2.24 -3.79 -9.45
C PRO A 150 2.53 -4.24 -10.89
N LEU A 151 2.21 -5.50 -11.19
CA LEU A 151 2.41 -6.10 -12.50
C LEU A 151 1.65 -5.36 -13.63
N TYR A 152 0.49 -4.77 -13.36
CA TYR A 152 -0.26 -4.02 -14.38
C TYR A 152 0.51 -2.77 -14.83
N GLN A 153 1.11 -2.06 -13.89
CA GLN A 153 1.94 -0.91 -14.20
C GLN A 153 3.18 -1.33 -14.99
N ALA A 154 3.88 -2.38 -14.54
CA ALA A 154 5.07 -2.90 -15.23
C ALA A 154 4.75 -3.29 -16.68
N PHE A 155 3.63 -3.97 -16.92
CA PHE A 155 3.19 -4.32 -18.28
C PHE A 155 2.91 -3.10 -19.16
N ILE A 156 2.20 -2.10 -18.64
CA ILE A 156 1.87 -0.90 -19.40
C ILE A 156 3.14 -0.08 -19.69
N GLU A 157 4.06 0.03 -18.74
CA GLU A 157 5.35 0.70 -18.94
C GLU A 157 6.24 -0.05 -19.94
N ALA A 158 6.27 -1.38 -19.89
CA ALA A 158 6.98 -2.21 -20.87
C ALA A 158 6.42 -2.04 -22.28
N ILE A 159 5.09 -2.02 -22.46
CA ILE A 159 4.47 -1.74 -23.76
C ILE A 159 4.86 -0.33 -24.24
N ARG A 160 4.84 0.68 -23.36
CA ARG A 160 5.23 2.06 -23.72
C ARG A 160 6.71 2.17 -24.10
N LYS A 161 7.59 1.41 -23.44
CA LYS A 161 9.05 1.47 -23.60
C LYS A 161 9.58 0.59 -24.73
N TYR A 162 8.99 -0.59 -24.91
CA TYR A 162 9.48 -1.65 -25.81
C TYR A 162 8.47 -2.06 -26.89
N GLY A 163 7.22 -1.62 -26.80
CA GLY A 163 6.15 -1.98 -27.75
C GLY A 163 5.48 -3.33 -27.48
N SER A 164 5.96 -4.12 -26.52
CA SER A 164 5.37 -5.41 -26.15
C SER A 164 5.71 -5.82 -24.72
N VAL A 165 4.81 -6.57 -24.08
CA VAL A 165 5.01 -7.11 -22.72
C VAL A 165 6.07 -8.21 -22.70
N VAL A 166 6.25 -8.96 -23.80
CA VAL A 166 7.21 -10.07 -23.86
C VAL A 166 8.67 -9.60 -23.77
N GLU A 167 8.91 -8.32 -24.00
CA GLU A 167 10.22 -7.67 -23.93
C GLU A 167 10.49 -7.04 -22.54
N MET A 168 9.56 -7.20 -21.59
CA MET A 168 9.73 -6.73 -20.21
C MET A 168 10.91 -7.43 -19.54
N LYS A 169 11.73 -6.66 -18.83
CA LYS A 169 12.91 -7.16 -18.11
C LYS A 169 12.59 -7.31 -16.62
N GLU A 170 13.43 -8.08 -15.93
CA GLU A 170 13.33 -8.25 -14.47
C GLU A 170 13.43 -6.90 -13.73
N ASP A 171 14.29 -5.98 -14.21
CA ASP A 171 14.47 -4.64 -13.64
C ASP A 171 13.27 -3.70 -13.87
N ASP A 172 12.27 -4.08 -14.66
CA ASP A 172 11.06 -3.28 -14.88
C ASP A 172 9.96 -3.58 -13.82
N LEU A 173 10.22 -4.46 -12.84
CA LEU A 173 9.32 -4.82 -11.72
C LEU A 173 9.64 -4.13 -10.39
#